data_AF-A0A653DUS8-F1
#
_entry.id   AF-A0A653DUS8-F1
#
_cell.length_a   1.000
_cell.length_b   1.000
_cell.length_c   1.000
_cell.angle_alpha   90.00
_cell.angle_beta   90.00
_cell.angle_gamma   90.00
#
_symmetry.space_group_name_H-M   'P 1'
#
loop_
_entity.id
_entity.type
_entity.pdbx_description
1 polymer ?
#
loop_
_entity_poly.entity_id
_entity_poly.type
_entity_poly.pdbx_seq_one_letter_code
_entity_poly.pdbx_strand_id
1 'polypeptide(L)'
;MADGNYEEALEKITSALQNQGFKPYLAYNAALCYYRMKEYGPSLRYCADIIEKGIRDHPELSIGMQTEGIEVRSVGNTLTLHETSLTEAFNLKAAIEYQLKNMDAAREALTDMPPRAEYELDAVTLHNQALMNFEQQPAEGFEKLQFLLQQNPFPPETFANILLLYCQHDFHDLAAEILAENAHLTYKYLTPYLYDFLDAIITQQTSPNDAYQKLDELASRHTEQLRKLTKQVQEHRTRNDTELVKKTVIEYEECLERYVPVLMAQAKIYWNLRNYAQVEKIFRKSVEFCNDNDIWRLNVAHVLFMQENKFKEATGFYEPLVKKSYSDILNVNPIILANLCVSYIMTSQNEEAEELMRKIEKEEDQIAFEEPDKKYFHHCIVNLVIGTLYCSKGNYEFGISRIMKSLEPYNKKLGTDTWFYTKRCFLSLIENMTKHMIVMKDAVIQECIQFLENCELHGKTVKTSANGSFFEENDAPDGKETVTYEARKLKCILLKLLNFEN
;
A
#
# COMPACT_ATOMS: atom_id res chain seq x y z
N MET A 1 -31.37 11.56 11.56
CA MET A 1 -30.10 10.94 11.11
C MET A 1 -29.73 9.72 11.95
N ALA A 2 -29.84 9.76 13.29
CA ALA A 2 -29.51 8.62 14.16
C ALA A 2 -30.32 7.33 13.87
N ASP A 3 -31.54 7.45 13.34
CA ASP A 3 -32.44 6.30 13.11
C ASP A 3 -32.30 5.65 11.71
N GLY A 4 -31.30 6.02 10.91
CA GLY A 4 -31.02 5.40 9.61
C GLY A 4 -31.94 5.80 8.44
N ASN A 5 -33.01 6.57 8.69
CA ASN A 5 -33.89 7.11 7.64
C ASN A 5 -33.30 8.40 7.02
N TYR A 6 -32.30 8.24 6.14
CA TYR A 6 -31.59 9.38 5.54
C TYR A 6 -32.42 10.13 4.49
N GLU A 7 -33.24 9.43 3.70
CA GLU A 7 -34.10 10.04 2.67
C GLU A 7 -35.14 10.98 3.27
N GLU A 8 -35.89 10.52 4.29
CA GLU A 8 -36.89 11.34 4.98
C GLU A 8 -36.24 12.54 5.72
N ALA A 9 -35.03 12.35 6.26
CA ALA A 9 -34.27 13.42 6.87
C ALA A 9 -33.84 14.46 5.82
N LEU A 10 -33.39 14.01 4.65
CA LEU A 10 -32.99 14.87 3.55
C LEU A 10 -34.15 15.72 3.02
N GLU A 11 -35.35 15.14 2.88
CA GLU A 11 -36.55 15.89 2.49
C GLU A 11 -36.87 17.03 3.47
N LYS A 12 -36.83 16.74 4.77
CA LYS A 12 -37.07 17.74 5.83
C LYS A 12 -36.00 18.84 5.83
N ILE A 13 -34.73 18.48 5.67
CA ILE A 13 -33.62 19.43 5.62
C ILE A 13 -33.72 20.32 4.38
N THR A 14 -34.06 19.73 3.22
CA THR A 14 -34.21 20.47 1.97
C THR A 14 -35.38 21.46 2.04
N SER A 15 -36.50 21.05 2.64
CA SER A 15 -37.62 21.96 2.92
C SER A 15 -37.23 23.10 3.88
N ALA A 16 -36.43 22.81 4.90
CA ALA A 16 -35.92 23.83 5.81
C ALA A 16 -34.97 24.84 5.11
N LEU A 17 -34.10 24.38 4.23
CA LEU A 17 -33.22 25.22 3.41
C LEU A 17 -34.02 26.14 2.48
N GLN A 18 -35.10 25.64 1.87
CA GLN A 18 -35.98 26.45 1.03
C GLN A 18 -36.74 27.52 1.82
N ASN A 19 -37.17 27.21 3.04
CA ASN A 19 -38.00 28.11 3.85
C ASN A 19 -37.18 29.13 4.65
N GLN A 20 -35.99 28.79 5.13
CA GLN A 20 -35.17 29.63 6.02
C GLN A 20 -33.96 30.26 5.33
N GLY A 21 -33.71 29.92 4.06
CA GLY A 21 -32.51 30.30 3.32
C GLY A 21 -31.30 29.46 3.69
N PHE A 22 -30.18 29.71 3.00
CA PHE A 22 -28.95 28.94 3.18
C PHE A 22 -28.35 29.16 4.57
N LYS A 23 -28.26 28.07 5.34
CA LYS A 23 -27.56 28.01 6.63
C LYS A 23 -26.48 26.92 6.58
N PRO A 24 -25.21 27.20 6.92
CA PRO A 24 -24.11 26.25 6.75
C PRO A 24 -24.34 24.89 7.43
N TYR A 25 -24.81 24.88 8.68
CA TYR A 25 -25.09 23.62 9.40
C TYR A 25 -26.22 22.79 8.75
N LEU A 26 -27.22 23.42 8.13
CA LEU A 26 -28.28 22.69 7.39
C LEU A 26 -27.74 22.11 6.09
N ALA A 27 -26.93 22.87 5.37
CA ALA A 27 -26.25 22.40 4.16
C ALA A 27 -25.30 21.24 4.48
N TYR A 28 -24.57 21.30 5.59
CA TYR A 28 -23.72 20.22 6.06
C TYR A 28 -24.53 18.95 6.37
N ASN A 29 -25.65 19.09 7.09
CA ASN A 29 -26.52 17.95 7.37
C ASN A 29 -27.10 17.32 6.09
N ALA A 30 -27.43 18.13 5.07
CA ALA A 30 -27.83 17.62 3.76
C ALA A 30 -26.68 16.86 3.08
N ALA A 31 -25.46 17.42 3.08
CA ALA A 31 -24.27 16.77 2.56
C ALA A 31 -24.01 15.42 3.25
N LEU A 32 -24.18 15.36 4.58
CA LEU A 32 -24.01 14.15 5.37
C LEU A 32 -25.05 13.08 5.03
N CYS A 33 -26.31 13.46 4.79
CA CYS A 33 -27.33 12.52 4.30
C CYS A 33 -26.94 11.94 2.94
N TYR A 34 -26.54 12.77 1.98
CA TYR A 34 -26.07 12.29 0.67
C TYR A 34 -24.84 11.38 0.78
N TYR A 35 -23.90 11.71 1.66
CA TYR A 35 -22.74 10.86 1.95
C TYR A 35 -23.15 9.49 2.48
N ARG A 36 -24.07 9.43 3.45
CA ARG A 36 -24.58 8.18 4.01
C ARG A 36 -25.36 7.35 2.99
N MET A 37 -25.94 7.99 1.97
CA MET A 37 -26.59 7.35 0.82
C MET A 37 -25.60 6.99 -0.31
N LYS A 38 -24.30 7.25 -0.14
CA LYS A 38 -23.23 7.05 -1.15
C LYS A 38 -23.37 7.91 -2.41
N GLU A 39 -24.15 8.98 -2.35
CA GLU A 39 -24.27 9.97 -3.41
C GLU A 39 -23.21 11.06 -3.23
N TYR A 40 -21.97 10.77 -3.63
CA TYR A 40 -20.83 11.66 -3.37
C TYR A 40 -20.88 12.97 -4.16
N GLY A 41 -21.41 12.96 -5.39
CA GLY A 41 -21.49 14.17 -6.23
C GLY A 41 -22.33 15.29 -5.58
N PRO A 42 -23.60 15.05 -5.22
CA PRO A 42 -24.40 16.01 -4.47
C PRO A 42 -23.77 16.41 -3.13
N SER A 43 -23.17 15.46 -2.39
CA SER A 43 -22.52 15.73 -1.12
C SER A 43 -21.34 16.72 -1.25
N LEU A 44 -20.45 16.49 -2.22
CA LEU A 44 -19.32 17.38 -2.51
C LEU A 44 -19.77 18.77 -2.95
N ARG A 45 -20.88 18.88 -3.69
CA ARG A 45 -21.46 20.18 -4.07
C ARG A 45 -21.88 20.99 -2.85
N TYR A 46 -22.60 20.39 -1.89
CA TYR A 46 -22.95 21.10 -0.66
C TYR A 46 -21.73 21.47 0.18
N CYS A 47 -20.70 20.62 0.22
CA CYS A 47 -19.42 20.97 0.87
C CYS A 47 -18.76 22.18 0.18
N ALA A 48 -18.72 22.21 -1.15
CA ALA A 48 -18.18 23.33 -1.92
C ALA A 48 -18.98 24.62 -1.66
N ASP A 49 -20.31 24.57 -1.66
CA ASP A 49 -21.17 25.72 -1.37
C ASP A 49 -20.89 26.32 0.03
N ILE A 50 -20.64 25.46 1.03
CA ILE A 50 -20.26 25.90 2.39
C ILE A 50 -18.87 26.55 2.38
N ILE A 51 -17.89 25.94 1.72
CA ILE A 51 -16.51 26.41 1.64
C ILE A 51 -16.43 27.77 0.91
N GLU A 52 -17.04 27.88 -0.27
CA GLU A 52 -17.08 29.12 -1.05
C GLU A 52 -17.72 30.27 -0.27
N LYS A 53 -18.78 29.97 0.49
CA LYS A 53 -19.43 30.97 1.34
C LYS A 53 -18.56 31.36 2.53
N GLY A 54 -17.87 30.41 3.16
CA GLY A 54 -16.90 30.68 4.21
C GLY A 54 -15.75 31.57 3.73
N ILE A 55 -15.20 31.32 2.53
CA ILE A 55 -14.14 32.16 1.93
C ILE A 55 -14.64 33.57 1.66
N ARG A 56 -15.89 33.73 1.18
CA ARG A 56 -16.46 35.02 0.82
C ARG A 56 -16.85 35.86 2.03
N ASP A 57 -17.52 35.24 3.00
CA ASP A 57 -18.12 35.93 4.14
C ASP A 57 -17.11 36.11 5.29
N HIS A 58 -16.10 35.23 5.39
CA HIS A 58 -15.12 35.19 6.48
C HIS A 58 -13.66 35.00 6.00
N PRO A 59 -13.09 35.94 5.23
CA PRO A 59 -11.70 35.86 4.75
C PRO A 59 -10.66 35.80 5.88
N GLU A 60 -11.01 36.23 7.09
CA GLU A 60 -10.17 36.14 8.30
C GLU A 60 -9.84 34.70 8.71
N LEU A 61 -10.64 33.70 8.30
CA LEU A 61 -10.42 32.29 8.65
C LEU A 61 -9.28 31.63 7.85
N SER A 62 -8.66 32.35 6.90
CA SER A 62 -7.40 31.96 6.25
C SER A 62 -7.40 30.57 5.61
N ILE A 63 -8.54 30.18 5.01
CA ILE A 63 -8.75 28.92 4.29
C ILE A 63 -7.76 28.80 3.13
N GLY A 64 -7.13 27.63 2.94
CA GLY A 64 -6.20 27.34 1.83
C GLY A 64 -4.77 27.86 2.00
N MET A 65 -4.50 28.69 3.01
CA MET A 65 -3.18 29.34 3.17
C MET A 65 -2.06 28.37 3.55
N GLN A 66 -2.37 27.29 4.28
CA GLN A 66 -1.37 26.26 4.63
C GLN A 66 -0.95 25.44 3.41
N THR A 67 -1.88 25.13 2.51
CA THR A 67 -1.60 24.44 1.24
C THR A 67 -0.69 25.28 0.34
N GLU A 68 -0.83 26.61 0.37
CA GLU A 68 0.07 27.56 -0.31
C GLU A 68 1.44 27.75 0.39
N GLY A 69 1.69 27.05 1.50
CA GLY A 69 2.94 27.11 2.25
C GLY A 69 3.09 28.36 3.13
N ILE A 70 2.00 29.08 3.40
CA ILE A 70 2.00 30.27 4.24
C ILE A 70 1.75 29.86 5.69
N GLU A 71 2.73 30.10 6.57
CA GLU A 71 2.55 29.92 8.02
C GLU A 71 1.61 30.99 8.57
N VAL A 72 0.35 30.61 8.76
CA VAL A 72 -0.67 31.46 9.37
C VAL A 72 -0.86 31.07 10.83
N ARG A 73 -1.09 32.07 11.69
CA ARG A 73 -1.39 31.85 13.11
C ARG A 73 -2.71 31.11 13.27
N SER A 74 -2.82 30.33 14.35
CA SER A 74 -4.07 29.63 14.66
C SER A 74 -5.24 30.60 14.77
N VAL A 75 -6.35 30.26 14.10
CA VAL A 75 -7.63 30.97 14.24
C VAL A 75 -8.37 30.59 15.52
N GLY A 76 -7.99 29.48 16.17
CA GLY A 76 -8.64 28.91 17.35
C GLY A 76 -10.08 28.42 17.09
N ASN A 77 -10.70 27.85 18.12
CA ASN A 77 -12.10 27.38 18.07
C ASN A 77 -13.09 28.53 18.34
N THR A 78 -13.16 29.49 17.41
CA THR A 78 -14.05 30.64 17.51
C THR A 78 -15.51 30.28 17.24
N LEU A 79 -16.44 31.09 17.75
CA LEU A 79 -17.87 30.94 17.45
C LEU A 79 -18.13 31.08 15.94
N THR A 80 -17.45 32.01 15.29
CA THR A 80 -17.52 32.20 13.83
C THR A 80 -17.14 30.94 13.08
N LEU A 81 -16.03 30.29 13.45
CA LEU A 81 -15.63 29.01 12.84
C LEU A 81 -16.72 27.95 12.98
N HIS A 82 -17.31 27.81 14.18
CA HIS A 82 -18.40 26.87 14.42
C HIS A 82 -19.67 27.19 13.61
N GLU A 83 -20.06 28.47 13.49
CA GLU A 83 -21.25 28.89 12.73
C GLU A 83 -21.09 28.66 11.21
N THR A 84 -19.86 28.71 10.71
CA THR A 84 -19.57 28.46 9.29
C THR A 84 -19.61 26.99 8.89
N SER A 85 -19.54 26.05 9.86
CA SER A 85 -19.47 24.59 9.61
C SER A 85 -18.35 24.18 8.64
N LEU A 86 -17.29 24.97 8.55
CA LEU A 86 -16.16 24.72 7.65
C LEU A 86 -15.37 23.48 8.06
N THR A 87 -15.14 23.31 9.37
CA THR A 87 -14.44 22.15 9.92
C THR A 87 -15.12 20.85 9.56
N GLU A 88 -16.45 20.82 9.63
CA GLU A 88 -17.26 19.66 9.31
C GLU A 88 -17.30 19.40 7.79
N ALA A 89 -17.42 20.45 6.98
CA ALA A 89 -17.42 20.35 5.52
C ALA A 89 -16.07 19.83 4.98
N PHE A 90 -14.94 20.33 5.48
CA PHE A 90 -13.61 19.85 5.07
C PHE A 90 -13.35 18.41 5.52
N ASN A 91 -13.74 18.04 6.74
CA ASN A 91 -13.65 16.64 7.18
C ASN A 91 -14.49 15.70 6.30
N LEU A 92 -15.70 16.11 5.92
CA LEU A 92 -16.56 15.31 5.05
C LEU A 92 -15.99 15.23 3.63
N LYS A 93 -15.45 16.33 3.09
CA LYS A 93 -14.74 16.34 1.80
C LYS A 93 -13.55 15.37 1.84
N ALA A 94 -12.70 15.44 2.86
CA ALA A 94 -11.57 14.54 3.03
C ALA A 94 -12.01 13.07 3.12
N ALA A 95 -13.07 12.76 3.86
CA ALA A 95 -13.61 11.41 3.97
C ALA A 95 -14.17 10.88 2.63
N ILE A 96 -14.83 11.73 1.83
CA ILE A 96 -15.32 11.37 0.49
C ILE A 96 -14.15 11.08 -0.46
N GLU A 97 -13.17 11.99 -0.52
CA GLU A 97 -12.00 11.81 -1.39
C GLU A 97 -11.20 10.56 -1.01
N TYR A 98 -11.06 10.29 0.29
CA TYR A 98 -10.43 9.05 0.77
C TYR A 98 -11.20 7.80 0.32
N GLN A 99 -12.53 7.81 0.42
CA GLN A 99 -13.37 6.71 -0.04
C GLN A 99 -13.28 6.50 -1.57
N LEU A 100 -13.06 7.58 -2.33
CA LEU A 100 -12.82 7.55 -3.77
C LEU A 100 -11.37 7.19 -4.15
N LYS A 101 -10.51 6.94 -3.16
CA LYS A 101 -9.07 6.63 -3.30
C LYS A 101 -8.23 7.79 -3.85
N ASN A 102 -8.71 9.02 -3.73
CA ASN A 102 -7.98 10.23 -4.09
C ASN A 102 -7.20 10.75 -2.88
N MET A 103 -6.09 10.08 -2.54
CA MET A 103 -5.33 10.36 -1.31
C MET A 103 -4.78 11.79 -1.25
N ASP A 104 -4.34 12.34 -2.38
CA ASP A 104 -3.80 13.70 -2.41
C ASP A 104 -4.89 14.76 -2.21
N ALA A 105 -6.06 14.59 -2.85
CA ALA A 105 -7.21 15.48 -2.65
C ALA A 105 -7.77 15.40 -1.23
N ALA A 106 -7.74 14.22 -0.61
CA ALA A 106 -8.12 14.04 0.79
C ALA A 106 -7.16 14.75 1.75
N ARG A 107 -5.84 14.68 1.48
CA ARG A 107 -4.82 15.41 2.26
C ARG A 107 -4.96 16.91 2.09
N GLU A 108 -5.12 17.37 0.85
CA GLU A 108 -5.33 18.79 0.50
C GLU A 108 -6.58 19.35 1.21
N ALA A 109 -7.68 18.59 1.26
CA ALA A 109 -8.88 19.01 1.97
C ALA A 109 -8.65 19.23 3.48
N LEU A 110 -7.71 18.52 4.11
CA LEU A 110 -7.36 18.73 5.51
C LEU A 110 -6.38 19.90 5.71
N THR A 111 -5.46 20.14 4.76
CA THR A 111 -4.54 21.29 4.83
C THR A 111 -5.22 22.60 4.45
N ASP A 112 -6.27 22.58 3.64
CA ASP A 112 -7.08 23.76 3.28
C ASP A 112 -7.94 24.27 4.45
N MET A 113 -8.17 23.44 5.46
CA MET A 113 -8.98 23.79 6.61
C MET A 113 -8.41 25.02 7.35
N PRO A 114 -9.25 25.87 7.97
CA PRO A 114 -8.78 26.98 8.78
C PRO A 114 -7.67 26.55 9.78
N PRO A 115 -6.52 27.24 9.78
CA PRO A 115 -5.33 26.80 10.50
C PRO A 115 -5.58 26.81 12.00
N ARG A 116 -5.43 25.66 12.65
CA ARG A 116 -5.59 25.48 14.10
C ARG A 116 -4.36 24.80 14.69
N ALA A 117 -4.02 25.13 15.93
CA ALA A 117 -2.96 24.40 16.64
C ALA A 117 -3.42 22.97 16.94
N GLU A 118 -2.49 22.03 17.04
CA GLU A 118 -2.81 20.61 17.20
C GLU A 118 -3.66 20.31 18.45
N TYR A 119 -3.38 20.99 19.57
CA TYR A 119 -4.16 20.87 20.81
C TYR A 119 -5.58 21.47 20.72
N GLU A 120 -5.90 22.20 19.65
CA GLU A 120 -7.21 22.81 19.41
C GLU A 120 -8.04 21.98 18.42
N LEU A 121 -7.46 20.95 17.81
CA LEU A 121 -8.15 20.10 16.86
C LEU A 121 -9.24 19.28 17.56
N ASP A 122 -10.40 19.22 16.92
CA ASP A 122 -11.47 18.33 17.32
C ASP A 122 -11.11 16.87 17.02
N ALA A 123 -11.78 15.96 17.71
CA ALA A 123 -11.47 14.54 17.65
C ALA A 123 -11.62 13.93 16.25
N VAL A 124 -12.53 14.47 15.41
CA VAL A 124 -12.75 13.99 14.03
C VAL A 124 -11.61 14.45 13.13
N THR A 125 -11.23 15.73 13.20
CA THR A 125 -10.10 16.25 12.43
C THR A 125 -8.81 15.53 12.80
N LEU A 126 -8.56 15.30 14.10
CA LEU A 126 -7.37 14.58 14.57
C LEU A 126 -7.35 13.13 14.05
N HIS A 127 -8.50 12.44 14.07
CA HIS A 127 -8.65 11.09 13.53
C HIS A 127 -8.34 11.06 12.02
N ASN A 128 -8.93 11.97 11.25
CA ASN A 128 -8.73 12.02 9.80
C ASN A 128 -7.29 12.37 9.44
N GLN A 129 -6.65 13.31 10.15
CA GLN A 129 -5.24 13.63 9.95
C GLN A 129 -4.34 12.42 10.24
N ALA A 130 -4.63 11.66 11.31
CA ALA A 130 -3.89 10.45 11.64
C ALA A 130 -3.96 9.41 10.51
N LEU A 131 -5.12 9.25 9.87
CA LEU A 131 -5.29 8.32 8.75
C LEU A 131 -4.64 8.82 7.45
N MET A 132 -4.82 10.10 7.09
CA MET A 132 -4.33 10.64 5.80
C MET A 132 -2.80 10.71 5.73
N ASN A 133 -2.15 10.90 6.88
CA ASN A 133 -0.69 10.99 6.97
C ASN A 133 -0.04 9.69 7.43
N PHE A 134 -0.82 8.62 7.61
CA PHE A 134 -0.32 7.37 8.17
C PHE A 134 0.82 6.75 7.35
N GLU A 135 0.74 6.79 6.01
CA GLU A 135 1.80 6.27 5.14
C GLU A 135 3.12 7.04 5.26
N GLN A 136 3.05 8.35 5.55
CA GLN A 136 4.21 9.21 5.67
C GLN A 136 4.80 9.16 7.09
N GLN A 137 3.94 9.14 8.10
CA GLN A 137 4.30 9.20 9.52
C GLN A 137 3.47 8.20 10.36
N PRO A 138 3.78 6.89 10.30
CA PRO A 138 3.01 5.87 11.01
C PRO A 138 3.01 6.04 12.54
N ALA A 139 4.14 6.45 13.12
CA ALA A 139 4.29 6.61 14.57
C ALA A 139 3.35 7.70 15.12
N GLU A 140 3.34 8.86 14.49
CA GLU A 140 2.45 9.97 14.85
C GLU A 140 0.98 9.59 14.66
N GLY A 141 0.67 8.84 13.59
CA GLY A 141 -0.68 8.30 13.37
C GLY A 141 -1.15 7.39 14.50
N PHE A 142 -0.30 6.48 14.98
CA PHE A 142 -0.62 5.63 16.12
C PHE A 142 -0.80 6.43 17.42
N GLU A 143 0.09 7.37 17.72
CA GLU A 143 0.00 8.21 18.92
C GLU A 143 -1.33 8.99 18.96
N LYS A 144 -1.74 9.59 17.84
CA LYS A 144 -3.01 10.32 17.71
C LYS A 144 -4.22 9.41 17.93
N LEU A 145 -4.26 8.23 17.32
CA LEU A 145 -5.37 7.28 17.49
C LEU A 145 -5.44 6.73 18.92
N GLN A 146 -4.30 6.48 19.55
CA GLN A 146 -4.23 5.99 20.92
C GLN A 146 -4.65 7.06 21.92
N PHE A 147 -4.26 8.32 21.69
CA PHE A 147 -4.76 9.47 22.43
C PHE A 147 -6.28 9.60 22.31
N LEU A 148 -6.84 9.48 21.10
CA LEU A 148 -8.29 9.53 20.87
C LEU A 148 -9.05 8.43 21.62
N LEU A 149 -8.50 7.23 21.71
CA LEU A 149 -9.13 6.11 22.42
C LEU A 149 -9.25 6.37 23.93
N GLN A 150 -8.38 7.20 24.50
CA GLN A 150 -8.44 7.61 25.91
C GLN A 150 -9.46 8.74 26.15
N GLN A 151 -9.91 9.44 25.09
CA GLN A 151 -10.90 10.51 25.20
C GLN A 151 -12.31 9.94 25.22
N ASN A 152 -13.25 10.66 25.85
CA ASN A 152 -14.68 10.36 25.74
C ASN A 152 -15.45 11.68 25.62
N PRO A 153 -16.12 11.97 24.49
CA PRO A 153 -16.34 11.10 23.32
C PRO A 153 -15.17 11.07 22.33
N PHE A 154 -15.09 9.99 21.53
CA PHE A 154 -14.17 9.84 20.41
C PHE A 154 -14.91 9.31 19.16
N PRO A 155 -14.37 9.49 17.93
CA PRO A 155 -15.00 8.98 16.72
C PRO A 155 -15.09 7.45 16.74
N PRO A 156 -16.27 6.84 16.51
CA PRO A 156 -16.46 5.40 16.65
C PRO A 156 -15.52 4.57 15.77
N GLU A 157 -15.13 5.10 14.61
CA GLU A 157 -14.20 4.48 13.66
C GLU A 157 -12.78 4.31 14.23
N THR A 158 -12.39 5.10 15.24
CA THR A 158 -11.06 5.06 15.89
C THR A 158 -10.72 3.66 16.39
N PHE A 159 -11.67 2.99 17.03
CA PHE A 159 -11.42 1.67 17.62
C PHE A 159 -11.20 0.59 16.55
N ALA A 160 -11.96 0.62 15.46
CA ALA A 160 -11.78 -0.30 14.34
C ALA A 160 -10.46 -0.02 13.59
N ASN A 161 -10.19 1.25 13.29
CA ASN A 161 -9.05 1.67 12.48
C ASN A 161 -7.73 1.38 13.18
N ILE A 162 -7.62 1.65 14.49
CA ILE A 162 -6.38 1.38 15.22
C ILE A 162 -6.05 -0.13 15.24
N LEU A 163 -7.04 -1.00 15.42
CA LEU A 163 -6.86 -2.46 15.41
C LEU A 163 -6.45 -2.98 14.01
N LEU A 164 -7.07 -2.44 12.95
CA LEU A 164 -6.72 -2.77 11.58
C LEU A 164 -5.30 -2.32 11.22
N LEU A 165 -4.92 -1.11 11.63
CA LEU A 165 -3.58 -0.56 11.38
C LEU A 165 -2.50 -1.36 12.14
N TYR A 166 -2.74 -1.74 13.39
CA TYR A 166 -1.82 -2.63 14.11
C TYR A 166 -1.66 -3.97 13.39
N CYS A 167 -2.76 -4.59 12.97
CA CYS A 167 -2.70 -5.84 12.20
C CYS A 167 -1.99 -5.68 10.84
N GLN A 168 -2.15 -4.53 10.17
CA GLN A 168 -1.52 -4.25 8.87
C GLN A 168 0.00 -4.11 8.98
N HIS A 169 0.50 -3.56 10.09
CA HIS A 169 1.93 -3.37 10.36
C HIS A 169 2.55 -4.52 11.18
N ASP A 170 1.87 -5.68 11.20
CA ASP A 170 2.28 -6.90 11.90
C ASP A 170 2.46 -6.74 13.44
N PHE A 171 1.87 -5.70 14.05
CA PHE A 171 1.84 -5.47 15.50
C PHE A 171 0.65 -6.18 16.18
N HIS A 172 0.58 -7.50 16.02
CA HIS A 172 -0.57 -8.29 16.47
C HIS A 172 -0.74 -8.35 18.00
N ASP A 173 0.36 -8.31 18.75
CA ASP A 173 0.33 -8.35 20.22
C ASP A 173 -0.38 -7.10 20.78
N LEU A 174 -0.03 -5.91 20.27
CA LEU A 174 -0.67 -4.65 20.64
C LEU A 174 -2.16 -4.63 20.25
N ALA A 175 -2.51 -5.18 19.09
CA ALA A 175 -3.91 -5.31 18.68
C ALA A 175 -4.70 -6.22 19.65
N ALA A 176 -4.10 -7.33 20.10
CA ALA A 176 -4.71 -8.24 21.06
C ALA A 176 -4.90 -7.58 22.44
N GLU A 177 -3.90 -6.84 22.92
CA GLU A 177 -3.96 -6.09 24.18
C GLU A 177 -5.08 -5.05 24.16
N ILE A 178 -5.14 -4.21 23.12
CA ILE A 178 -6.17 -3.17 23.01
C ILE A 178 -7.57 -3.78 22.92
N LEU A 179 -7.73 -4.88 22.19
CA LEU A 179 -9.01 -5.59 22.08
C LEU A 179 -9.44 -6.19 23.43
N ALA A 180 -8.50 -6.69 24.23
CA ALA A 180 -8.75 -7.25 25.55
C ALA A 180 -9.08 -6.16 26.60
N GLU A 181 -8.30 -5.08 26.66
CA GLU A 181 -8.53 -3.95 27.57
C GLU A 181 -9.87 -3.27 27.30
N ASN A 182 -10.26 -3.19 26.03
CA ASN A 182 -11.46 -2.51 25.57
C ASN A 182 -12.58 -3.49 25.17
N ALA A 183 -12.67 -4.65 25.81
CA ALA A 183 -13.69 -5.65 25.49
C ALA A 183 -15.15 -5.11 25.51
N HIS A 184 -15.41 -4.08 26.32
CA HIS A 184 -16.71 -3.40 26.39
C HIS A 184 -17.03 -2.57 25.14
N LEU A 185 -16.02 -2.11 24.39
CA LEU A 185 -16.14 -1.35 23.15
C LEU A 185 -16.38 -2.26 21.94
N THR A 186 -15.94 -3.51 22.01
CA THR A 186 -16.07 -4.52 20.94
C THR A 186 -17.49 -4.62 20.41
N TYR A 187 -18.47 -4.85 21.28
CA TYR A 187 -19.87 -5.00 20.86
C TYR A 187 -20.53 -3.68 20.43
N LYS A 188 -19.92 -2.54 20.78
CA LYS A 188 -20.48 -1.21 20.49
C LYS A 188 -19.98 -0.65 19.15
N TYR A 189 -18.70 -0.84 18.84
CA TYR A 189 -18.03 -0.19 17.72
C TYR A 189 -17.55 -1.16 16.64
N LEU A 190 -17.50 -2.47 16.90
CA LEU A 190 -17.14 -3.46 15.87
C LEU A 190 -18.38 -4.20 15.37
N THR A 191 -18.45 -4.38 14.05
CA THR A 191 -19.43 -5.29 13.47
C THR A 191 -19.06 -6.74 13.77
N PRO A 192 -20.02 -7.69 13.81
CA PRO A 192 -19.71 -9.11 14.01
C PRO A 192 -18.67 -9.64 13.02
N TYR A 193 -18.77 -9.23 11.75
CA TYR A 193 -17.79 -9.56 10.72
C TYR A 193 -16.39 -9.06 11.08
N LEU A 194 -16.26 -7.78 11.46
CA LEU A 194 -14.96 -7.18 11.72
C LEU A 194 -14.31 -7.79 12.96
N TYR A 195 -15.10 -8.10 14.00
CA TYR A 195 -14.62 -8.83 15.17
C TYR A 195 -14.11 -10.23 14.80
N ASP A 196 -14.92 -11.03 14.10
CA ASP A 196 -14.54 -12.38 13.67
C ASP A 196 -13.27 -12.35 12.81
N PHE A 197 -13.14 -11.35 11.93
CA PHE A 197 -11.97 -11.17 11.08
C PHE A 197 -10.72 -10.79 11.89
N LEU A 198 -10.80 -9.79 12.78
CA LEU A 198 -9.68 -9.37 13.62
C LEU A 198 -9.22 -10.51 14.54
N ASP A 199 -10.16 -11.25 15.15
CA ASP A 199 -9.88 -12.42 15.97
C ASP A 199 -9.11 -13.50 15.17
N ALA A 200 -9.52 -13.75 13.91
CA ALA A 200 -8.82 -14.70 13.05
C ALA A 200 -7.40 -14.25 12.69
N ILE A 201 -7.20 -12.96 12.37
CA ILE A 201 -5.87 -12.40 12.05
C ILE A 201 -4.94 -12.41 13.28
N ILE A 202 -5.43 -12.07 14.46
CA ILE A 202 -4.65 -12.12 15.70
C ILE A 202 -4.31 -13.58 16.06
N THR A 203 -5.27 -14.49 15.94
CA THR A 203 -5.07 -15.93 16.20
C THR A 203 -3.99 -16.52 15.27
N GLN A 204 -3.82 -15.98 14.06
CA GLN A 204 -2.84 -16.48 13.09
C GLN A 204 -1.41 -16.53 13.63
N GLN A 205 -1.05 -15.63 14.56
CA GLN A 205 0.29 -15.58 15.13
C GLN A 205 0.59 -16.74 16.08
N THR A 206 -0.43 -17.21 16.82
CA THR A 206 -0.27 -18.27 17.82
C THR A 206 -0.68 -19.64 17.27
N SER A 207 -1.76 -19.69 16.48
CA SER A 207 -2.30 -20.92 15.88
C SER A 207 -2.79 -20.67 14.44
N PRO A 208 -1.92 -20.87 13.43
CA PRO A 208 -2.29 -20.71 12.03
C PRO A 208 -3.42 -21.64 11.57
N ASN A 209 -3.54 -22.83 12.17
CA ASN A 209 -4.58 -23.80 11.81
C ASN A 209 -5.96 -23.35 12.30
N ASP A 210 -6.06 -22.85 13.53
CA ASP A 210 -7.33 -22.37 14.09
C ASP A 210 -7.76 -21.08 13.38
N ALA A 211 -6.80 -20.19 13.10
CA ALA A 211 -7.03 -19.01 12.27
C ALA A 211 -7.59 -19.38 10.89
N TYR A 212 -7.03 -20.41 10.25
CA TYR A 212 -7.54 -20.87 8.96
C TYR A 212 -9.00 -21.36 9.05
N GLN A 213 -9.37 -22.11 10.09
CA GLN A 213 -10.75 -22.56 10.29
C GLN A 213 -11.71 -21.36 10.45
N LYS A 214 -11.36 -20.38 11.29
CA LYS A 214 -12.15 -19.15 11.46
C LYS A 214 -12.33 -18.39 10.14
N LEU A 215 -11.25 -18.25 9.36
CA LEU A 215 -11.29 -17.61 8.05
C LEU A 215 -12.11 -18.41 7.02
N ASP A 216 -12.08 -19.74 7.07
CA ASP A 216 -12.86 -20.61 6.16
C ASP A 216 -14.36 -20.54 6.43
N GLU A 217 -14.75 -20.41 7.69
CA GLU A 217 -16.14 -20.14 8.07
C GLU A 217 -16.61 -18.76 7.58
N LEU A 218 -15.78 -17.73 7.72
CA LEU A 218 -16.05 -16.39 7.16
C LEU A 218 -16.16 -16.43 5.64
N ALA A 219 -15.21 -17.06 4.96
CA ALA A 219 -15.19 -17.21 3.51
C ALA A 219 -16.45 -17.95 3.02
N SER A 220 -16.86 -19.02 3.72
CA SER A 220 -18.07 -19.79 3.38
C SER A 220 -19.34 -18.93 3.50
N ARG A 221 -19.48 -18.15 4.58
CA ARG A 221 -20.61 -17.21 4.74
C ARG A 221 -20.66 -16.17 3.60
N HIS A 222 -19.52 -15.58 3.26
CA HIS A 222 -19.45 -14.59 2.17
C HIS A 222 -19.75 -15.19 0.79
N THR A 223 -19.19 -16.37 0.49
CA THR A 223 -19.44 -17.02 -0.82
C THR A 223 -20.90 -17.45 -0.99
N GLU A 224 -21.57 -17.90 0.08
CA GLU A 224 -23.02 -18.15 0.06
C GLU A 224 -23.81 -16.87 -0.20
N GLN A 225 -23.48 -15.78 0.50
CA GLN A 225 -24.10 -14.47 0.32
C GLN A 225 -23.90 -13.95 -1.12
N LEU A 226 -22.68 -14.06 -1.67
CA LEU A 226 -22.36 -13.64 -3.04
C LEU A 226 -23.19 -14.41 -4.06
N ARG A 227 -23.28 -15.75 -3.96
CA ARG A 227 -24.11 -16.56 -4.87
C ARG A 227 -25.59 -16.19 -4.78
N LYS A 228 -26.10 -15.92 -3.57
CA LYS A 228 -27.47 -15.45 -3.36
C LYS A 228 -27.73 -14.11 -4.04
N LEU A 229 -26.82 -13.14 -3.86
CA LEU A 229 -26.92 -11.82 -4.48
C LEU A 229 -26.83 -11.91 -6.01
N THR A 230 -25.95 -12.74 -6.56
CA THR A 230 -25.88 -12.99 -8.02
C THR A 230 -27.21 -13.50 -8.56
N LYS A 231 -27.85 -14.43 -7.86
CA LYS A 231 -29.18 -14.94 -8.25
C LYS A 231 -30.25 -13.85 -8.18
N GLN A 232 -30.25 -13.03 -7.12
CA GLN A 232 -31.20 -11.92 -6.97
C GLN A 232 -31.04 -10.88 -8.08
N VAL A 233 -29.80 -10.50 -8.44
CA VAL A 233 -29.53 -9.60 -9.57
C VAL A 233 -30.15 -10.13 -10.86
N GLN A 234 -30.01 -11.43 -11.14
CA GLN A 234 -30.56 -12.04 -12.34
C GLN A 234 -32.10 -12.07 -12.33
N GLU A 235 -32.72 -12.34 -11.18
CA GLU A 235 -34.18 -12.31 -11.01
C GLU A 235 -34.74 -10.90 -11.19
N HIS A 236 -34.12 -9.88 -10.61
CA HIS A 236 -34.54 -8.48 -10.75
C HIS A 236 -34.38 -7.98 -12.19
N ARG A 237 -33.31 -8.37 -12.89
CA ARG A 237 -33.14 -8.10 -14.33
C ARG A 237 -34.25 -8.71 -15.16
N THR A 238 -34.64 -9.95 -14.86
CA THR A 238 -35.74 -10.64 -15.58
C THR A 238 -37.08 -9.94 -15.37
N ARG A 239 -37.27 -9.30 -14.20
CA ARG A 239 -38.47 -8.52 -13.87
C ARG A 239 -38.42 -7.06 -14.38
N ASN A 240 -37.34 -6.64 -15.03
CA ASN A 240 -37.08 -5.26 -15.45
C ASN A 240 -37.12 -4.21 -14.31
N ASP A 241 -36.81 -4.62 -13.08
CA ASP A 241 -36.78 -3.72 -11.93
C ASP A 241 -35.39 -3.08 -11.79
N THR A 242 -35.19 -1.97 -12.49
CA THR A 242 -33.88 -1.31 -12.59
C THR A 242 -33.34 -0.77 -11.25
N GLU A 243 -34.22 -0.35 -10.33
CA GLU A 243 -33.81 0.21 -9.04
C GLU A 243 -33.36 -0.91 -8.08
N LEU A 244 -34.09 -2.02 -8.03
CA LEU A 244 -33.65 -3.18 -7.24
C LEU A 244 -32.37 -3.80 -7.81
N VAL A 245 -32.17 -3.79 -9.12
CA VAL A 245 -30.91 -4.25 -9.72
C VAL A 245 -29.74 -3.42 -9.22
N LYS A 246 -29.84 -2.07 -9.26
CA LYS A 246 -28.77 -1.18 -8.77
C LYS A 246 -28.44 -1.46 -7.31
N LYS A 247 -29.46 -1.52 -6.45
CA LYS A 247 -29.27 -1.77 -5.01
C LYS A 247 -28.60 -3.11 -4.73
N THR A 248 -29.06 -4.18 -5.39
CA THR A 248 -28.49 -5.52 -5.20
C THR A 248 -27.04 -5.62 -5.71
N VAL A 249 -26.70 -4.88 -6.77
CA VAL A 249 -25.31 -4.81 -7.28
C VAL A 249 -24.39 -4.11 -6.26
N ILE A 250 -24.83 -3.02 -5.64
CA ILE A 250 -24.06 -2.34 -4.58
C ILE A 250 -23.84 -3.28 -3.38
N GLU A 251 -24.88 -4.00 -2.95
CA GLU A 251 -24.76 -4.99 -1.87
C GLU A 251 -23.80 -6.14 -2.24
N TYR A 252 -23.78 -6.55 -3.52
CA TYR A 252 -22.82 -7.54 -4.02
C TYR A 252 -21.38 -7.03 -3.96
N GLU A 253 -21.14 -5.79 -4.40
CA GLU A 253 -19.81 -5.17 -4.35
C GLU A 253 -19.31 -5.02 -2.91
N GLU A 254 -20.15 -4.55 -1.99
CA GLU A 254 -19.79 -4.46 -0.56
C GLU A 254 -19.45 -5.83 0.05
N CYS A 255 -20.22 -6.87 -0.33
CA CYS A 255 -19.94 -8.22 0.13
C CYS A 255 -18.61 -8.74 -0.42
N LEU A 256 -18.31 -8.43 -1.69
CA LEU A 256 -17.07 -8.80 -2.35
C LEU A 256 -15.86 -8.09 -1.72
N GLU A 257 -15.98 -6.80 -1.40
CA GLU A 257 -14.95 -6.03 -0.71
C GLU A 257 -14.61 -6.60 0.68
N ARG A 258 -15.58 -7.20 1.38
CA ARG A 258 -15.35 -7.92 2.65
C ARG A 258 -14.79 -9.32 2.46
N TYR A 259 -15.12 -9.97 1.34
CA TYR A 259 -14.63 -11.31 1.03
C TYR A 259 -13.14 -11.32 0.66
N VAL A 260 -12.67 -10.34 -0.12
CA VAL A 260 -11.29 -10.31 -0.61
C VAL A 260 -10.25 -10.34 0.53
N PRO A 261 -10.33 -9.53 1.60
CA PRO A 261 -9.39 -9.60 2.71
C PRO A 261 -9.34 -10.97 3.39
N VAL A 262 -10.49 -11.61 3.58
CA VAL A 262 -10.58 -12.97 4.17
C VAL A 262 -9.85 -13.98 3.28
N LEU A 263 -10.13 -13.95 1.98
CA LEU A 263 -9.47 -14.82 1.00
C LEU A 263 -7.95 -14.61 0.97
N MET A 264 -7.49 -13.36 1.00
CA MET A 264 -6.06 -13.04 1.01
C MET A 264 -5.38 -13.48 2.31
N ALA A 265 -6.05 -13.35 3.46
CA ALA A 265 -5.54 -13.86 4.73
C ALA A 265 -5.40 -15.39 4.73
N GLN A 266 -6.39 -16.12 4.20
CA GLN A 266 -6.30 -17.58 4.03
C GLN A 266 -5.11 -17.98 3.13
N ALA A 267 -4.94 -17.26 2.01
CA ALA A 267 -3.82 -17.45 1.10
C ALA A 267 -2.47 -17.16 1.77
N LYS A 268 -2.37 -16.08 2.57
CA LYS A 268 -1.15 -15.66 3.28
C LYS A 268 -0.64 -16.76 4.23
N ILE A 269 -1.54 -17.50 4.90
CA ILE A 269 -1.15 -18.62 5.78
C ILE A 269 -0.34 -19.67 5.01
N TYR A 270 -0.86 -20.18 3.88
CA TYR A 270 -0.16 -21.18 3.09
C TYR A 270 1.04 -20.62 2.31
N TRP A 271 0.98 -19.33 1.95
CA TRP A 271 2.12 -18.62 1.36
C TRP A 271 3.33 -18.61 2.31
N ASN A 272 3.11 -18.29 3.58
CA ASN A 272 4.17 -18.28 4.61
C ASN A 272 4.74 -19.69 4.83
N LEU A 273 3.92 -20.73 4.69
CA LEU A 273 4.35 -22.14 4.72
C LEU A 273 5.04 -22.61 3.42
N ARG A 274 5.23 -21.71 2.43
CA ARG A 274 5.75 -22.00 1.08
C ARG A 274 4.98 -23.08 0.32
N ASN A 275 3.70 -23.26 0.65
CA ASN A 275 2.83 -24.24 0.00
C ASN A 275 2.01 -23.59 -1.11
N TYR A 276 2.69 -23.16 -2.18
CA TYR A 276 2.07 -22.41 -3.29
C TYR A 276 0.98 -23.21 -4.02
N ALA A 277 1.04 -24.54 -4.02
CA ALA A 277 0.03 -25.39 -4.63
C ALA A 277 -1.33 -25.32 -3.91
N GLN A 278 -1.33 -25.17 -2.58
CA GLN A 278 -2.57 -24.96 -1.84
C GLN A 278 -3.11 -23.54 -2.02
N VAL A 279 -2.24 -22.53 -2.07
CA VAL A 279 -2.66 -21.15 -2.38
C VAL A 279 -3.34 -21.08 -3.74
N GLU A 280 -2.79 -21.75 -4.77
CA GLU A 280 -3.42 -21.82 -6.09
C GLU A 280 -4.81 -22.49 -6.04
N LYS A 281 -4.98 -23.55 -5.25
CA LYS A 281 -6.30 -24.20 -5.07
C LYS A 281 -7.32 -23.26 -4.43
N ILE A 282 -6.91 -22.46 -3.46
CA ILE A 282 -7.75 -21.43 -2.83
C ILE A 282 -8.18 -20.43 -3.90
N PHE A 283 -7.24 -19.89 -4.67
CA PHE A 283 -7.57 -18.92 -5.72
C PHE A 283 -8.46 -19.52 -6.81
N ARG A 284 -8.21 -20.75 -7.26
CA ARG A 284 -9.06 -21.46 -8.23
C ARG A 284 -10.54 -21.56 -7.79
N LYS A 285 -10.80 -21.75 -6.49
CA LYS A 285 -12.18 -21.76 -5.96
C LYS A 285 -12.84 -20.39 -5.98
N SER A 286 -12.06 -19.33 -5.78
CA SER A 286 -12.55 -17.93 -5.73
C SER A 286 -12.67 -17.23 -7.09
N VAL A 287 -12.22 -17.88 -8.19
CA VAL A 287 -12.22 -17.29 -9.56
C VAL A 287 -13.61 -16.78 -9.94
N GLU A 288 -14.67 -17.50 -9.56
CA GLU A 288 -16.05 -17.14 -9.93
C GLU A 288 -16.49 -15.76 -9.43
N PHE A 289 -15.83 -15.22 -8.39
CA PHE A 289 -16.15 -13.91 -7.81
C PHE A 289 -15.05 -12.86 -8.04
N CYS A 290 -13.78 -13.26 -7.98
CA CYS A 290 -12.66 -12.32 -7.86
C CYS A 290 -11.88 -12.09 -9.16
N ASN A 291 -12.29 -12.69 -10.27
CA ASN A 291 -11.51 -12.66 -11.52
C ASN A 291 -11.24 -11.25 -12.05
N ASP A 292 -12.07 -10.25 -11.74
CA ASP A 292 -11.89 -8.86 -12.17
C ASP A 292 -11.17 -7.98 -11.15
N ASN A 293 -10.83 -8.52 -9.97
CA ASN A 293 -10.12 -7.79 -8.94
C ASN A 293 -8.60 -7.80 -9.20
N ASP A 294 -7.99 -6.61 -9.30
CA ASP A 294 -6.56 -6.45 -9.61
C ASP A 294 -5.65 -7.08 -8.51
N ILE A 295 -6.02 -6.97 -7.23
CA ILE A 295 -5.27 -7.58 -6.11
C ILE A 295 -5.28 -9.11 -6.23
N TRP A 296 -6.44 -9.68 -6.58
CA TRP A 296 -6.56 -11.12 -6.79
C TRP A 296 -5.72 -11.58 -7.98
N ARG A 297 -5.81 -10.90 -9.13
CA ARG A 297 -5.00 -11.22 -10.32
C ARG A 297 -3.50 -11.17 -10.01
N LEU A 298 -3.07 -10.14 -9.26
CA LEU A 298 -1.69 -9.96 -8.87
C LEU A 298 -1.20 -11.11 -7.97
N ASN A 299 -1.96 -11.46 -6.94
CA ASN A 299 -1.57 -12.53 -6.03
C ASN A 299 -1.59 -13.91 -6.71
N VAL A 300 -2.50 -14.15 -7.65
CA VAL A 300 -2.47 -15.33 -8.52
C VAL A 300 -1.19 -15.36 -9.36
N ALA A 301 -0.81 -14.24 -9.97
CA ALA A 301 0.43 -14.13 -10.73
C ALA A 301 1.66 -14.43 -9.87
N HIS A 302 1.73 -13.91 -8.64
CA HIS A 302 2.79 -14.21 -7.68
C HIS A 302 2.85 -15.70 -7.33
N VAL A 303 1.72 -16.35 -7.08
CA VAL A 303 1.69 -17.80 -6.77
C VAL A 303 2.15 -18.63 -7.96
N LEU A 304 1.67 -18.33 -9.17
CA LEU A 304 2.08 -19.05 -10.38
C LEU A 304 3.58 -18.84 -10.68
N PHE A 305 4.08 -17.63 -10.44
CA PHE A 305 5.50 -17.30 -10.57
C PHE A 305 6.36 -18.10 -9.59
N MET A 306 5.97 -18.17 -8.31
CA MET A 306 6.71 -18.89 -7.27
C MET A 306 6.71 -20.41 -7.43
N GLN A 307 5.84 -20.98 -8.27
CA GLN A 307 5.88 -22.41 -8.61
C GLN A 307 6.98 -22.77 -9.64
N GLU A 308 7.70 -21.80 -10.19
CA GLU A 308 8.84 -21.94 -11.13
C GLU A 308 8.58 -22.67 -12.46
N ASN A 309 7.41 -23.24 -12.69
CA ASN A 309 7.06 -23.98 -13.91
C ASN A 309 5.89 -23.36 -14.69
N LYS A 310 5.30 -22.27 -14.19
CA LYS A 310 4.09 -21.64 -14.76
C LYS A 310 4.30 -20.17 -15.18
N PHE A 311 5.50 -19.81 -15.63
CA PHE A 311 5.82 -18.44 -16.06
C PHE A 311 4.91 -17.92 -17.18
N LYS A 312 4.49 -18.79 -18.11
CA LYS A 312 3.57 -18.42 -19.19
C LYS A 312 2.18 -18.02 -18.66
N GLU A 313 1.68 -18.75 -17.66
CA GLU A 313 0.40 -18.42 -17.02
C GLU A 313 0.54 -17.15 -16.18
N ALA A 314 1.64 -17.00 -15.42
CA ALA A 314 1.92 -15.78 -14.65
C ALA A 314 1.97 -14.53 -15.54
N THR A 315 2.58 -14.64 -16.73
CA THR A 315 2.62 -13.55 -17.74
C THR A 315 1.21 -13.08 -18.10
N GLY A 316 0.27 -14.02 -18.31
CA GLY A 316 -1.12 -13.69 -18.65
C GLY A 316 -1.86 -12.89 -17.58
N PHE A 317 -1.42 -12.94 -16.32
CA PHE A 317 -1.99 -12.12 -15.24
C PHE A 317 -1.23 -10.81 -15.01
N TYR A 318 0.10 -10.81 -15.13
CA TYR A 318 0.91 -9.59 -14.97
C TYR A 318 0.72 -8.60 -16.13
N GLU A 319 0.67 -9.09 -17.36
CA GLU A 319 0.67 -8.24 -18.55
C GLU A 319 -0.55 -7.30 -18.64
N PRO A 320 -1.80 -7.75 -18.38
CA PRO A 320 -2.94 -6.83 -18.34
C PRO A 320 -2.83 -5.75 -17.26
N LEU A 321 -2.24 -6.08 -16.11
CA LEU A 321 -2.04 -5.13 -15.00
C LEU A 321 -1.04 -4.04 -15.39
N VAL A 322 0.08 -4.42 -16.02
CA VAL A 322 1.08 -3.47 -16.50
C VAL A 322 0.56 -2.65 -17.68
N LYS A 323 -0.20 -3.26 -18.60
CA LYS A 323 -0.78 -2.57 -19.77
C LYS A 323 -1.78 -1.50 -19.37
N LYS A 324 -2.56 -1.72 -18.30
CA LYS A 324 -3.53 -0.72 -17.76
C LYS A 324 -2.83 0.57 -17.32
N SER A 325 -1.64 0.47 -16.74
CA SER A 325 -0.84 1.61 -16.27
C SER A 325 0.42 1.82 -17.14
N TYR A 326 0.35 1.50 -18.44
CA TYR A 326 1.53 1.57 -19.30
C TYR A 326 1.98 3.01 -19.58
N SER A 327 1.08 4.00 -19.50
CA SER A 327 1.45 5.42 -19.56
C SER A 327 2.36 5.78 -18.40
N ASP A 328 1.97 5.39 -17.19
CA ASP A 328 2.62 5.76 -15.94
C ASP A 328 3.25 4.52 -15.31
N ILE A 329 4.23 3.94 -16.01
CA ILE A 329 4.83 2.64 -15.63
C ILE A 329 5.44 2.66 -14.23
N LEU A 330 5.90 3.82 -13.77
CA LEU A 330 6.51 4.01 -12.45
C LEU A 330 5.50 3.98 -11.30
N ASN A 331 4.19 4.06 -11.58
CA ASN A 331 3.15 3.82 -10.58
C ASN A 331 2.95 2.32 -10.30
N VAL A 332 3.44 1.44 -11.17
CA VAL A 332 3.41 0.00 -10.93
C VAL A 332 4.52 -0.39 -9.96
N ASN A 333 4.23 -1.28 -9.01
CA ASN A 333 5.24 -1.77 -8.07
C ASN A 333 6.42 -2.44 -8.83
N PRO A 334 7.68 -2.05 -8.54
CA PRO A 334 8.87 -2.59 -9.20
C PRO A 334 8.95 -4.12 -9.27
N ILE A 335 8.47 -4.82 -8.24
CA ILE A 335 8.52 -6.29 -8.18
C ILE A 335 7.62 -6.92 -9.24
N ILE A 336 6.50 -6.26 -9.59
CA ILE A 336 5.58 -6.73 -10.62
C ILE A 336 6.27 -6.66 -11.99
N LEU A 337 6.92 -5.53 -12.28
CA LEU A 337 7.68 -5.33 -13.51
C LEU A 337 8.84 -6.33 -13.60
N ALA A 338 9.56 -6.52 -12.49
CA ALA A 338 10.67 -7.47 -12.40
C ALA A 338 10.23 -8.91 -12.68
N ASN A 339 9.15 -9.36 -12.03
CA ASN A 339 8.60 -10.70 -12.22
C ASN A 339 8.04 -10.90 -13.63
N LEU A 340 7.48 -9.86 -14.25
CA LEU A 340 7.05 -9.89 -15.65
C LEU A 340 8.24 -10.05 -16.60
N CYS A 341 9.30 -9.24 -16.45
CA CYS A 341 10.54 -9.39 -17.21
C CYS A 341 11.13 -10.80 -17.08
N VAL A 342 11.18 -11.32 -15.85
CA VAL A 342 11.62 -12.70 -15.59
C VAL A 342 10.74 -13.71 -16.32
N SER A 343 9.42 -13.54 -16.28
CA SER A 343 8.48 -14.47 -16.91
C SER A 343 8.63 -14.47 -18.44
N TYR A 344 8.85 -13.30 -19.05
CA TYR A 344 9.19 -13.16 -20.46
C TYR A 344 10.49 -13.87 -20.81
N ILE A 345 11.56 -13.64 -20.05
CA ILE A 345 12.86 -14.31 -20.25
C ILE A 345 12.72 -15.84 -20.16
N MET A 346 12.04 -16.33 -19.13
CA MET A 346 11.84 -17.77 -18.91
C MET A 346 10.94 -18.42 -19.96
N THR A 347 10.16 -17.63 -20.68
CA THR A 347 9.33 -18.10 -21.81
C THR A 347 9.94 -17.79 -23.18
N SER A 348 11.21 -17.38 -23.23
CA SER A 348 11.97 -17.04 -24.45
C SER A 348 11.43 -15.82 -25.22
N GLN A 349 10.72 -14.92 -24.53
CA GLN A 349 10.21 -13.63 -25.01
C GLN A 349 11.19 -12.51 -24.61
N ASN A 350 12.44 -12.61 -25.07
CA ASN A 350 13.50 -11.71 -24.62
C ASN A 350 13.34 -10.28 -25.16
N GLU A 351 12.72 -10.12 -26.32
CA GLU A 351 12.49 -8.81 -26.94
C GLU A 351 11.51 -7.98 -26.10
N GLU A 352 10.44 -8.61 -25.62
CA GLU A 352 9.42 -8.00 -24.77
C GLU A 352 9.98 -7.60 -23.41
N ALA A 353 10.85 -8.44 -22.82
CA ALA A 353 11.55 -8.11 -21.59
C ALA A 353 12.47 -6.90 -21.77
N GLU A 354 13.21 -6.84 -22.89
CA GLU A 354 14.12 -5.74 -23.19
C GLU A 354 13.38 -4.43 -23.48
N GLU A 355 12.27 -4.47 -24.21
CA GLU A 355 11.42 -3.30 -24.46
C GLU A 355 10.88 -2.73 -23.14
N LEU A 356 10.38 -3.60 -22.25
CA LEU A 356 9.88 -3.18 -20.95
C LEU A 356 10.98 -2.52 -20.10
N MET A 357 12.17 -3.11 -20.06
CA MET A 357 13.31 -2.54 -19.33
C MET A 357 13.75 -1.18 -19.88
N ARG A 358 13.85 -1.05 -21.21
CA ARG A 358 14.20 0.23 -21.86
C ARG A 358 13.17 1.31 -21.57
N LYS A 359 11.88 0.95 -21.51
CA LYS A 359 10.84 1.90 -21.14
C LYS A 359 10.99 2.37 -19.69
N ILE A 360 11.20 1.47 -18.74
CA ILE A 360 11.40 1.83 -17.33
C ILE A 360 12.60 2.78 -17.18
N GLU A 361 13.72 2.48 -17.84
CA GLU A 361 14.92 3.32 -17.83
C GLU A 361 14.62 4.72 -18.37
N LYS A 362 13.94 4.83 -19.51
CA LYS A 362 13.61 6.11 -20.13
C LYS A 362 12.70 6.98 -19.25
N GLU A 363 11.68 6.38 -18.63
CA GLU A 363 10.74 7.11 -17.77
C GLU A 363 11.44 7.55 -16.46
N GLU A 364 12.30 6.70 -15.87
CA GLU A 364 13.09 7.09 -14.70
C GLU A 364 14.04 8.25 -15.01
N ASP A 365 14.73 8.20 -16.16
CA ASP A 365 15.64 9.27 -16.59
C ASP A 365 14.90 10.59 -16.84
N GLN A 366 13.69 10.52 -17.40
CA GLN A 366 12.85 11.70 -17.62
C GLN A 366 12.43 12.35 -16.30
N ILE A 367 11.93 11.56 -15.34
CA ILE A 367 11.55 12.11 -14.03
C ILE A 367 12.77 12.59 -13.25
N ALA A 368 13.91 11.90 -13.34
CA ALA A 368 15.14 12.35 -12.70
C ALA A 368 15.63 13.72 -13.24
N PHE A 369 15.25 14.08 -14.47
CA PHE A 369 15.50 15.40 -15.06
C PHE A 369 14.45 16.44 -14.63
N GLU A 370 13.16 16.07 -14.60
CA GLU A 370 12.06 16.98 -14.24
C GLU A 370 12.00 17.27 -12.73
N GLU A 371 12.23 16.26 -11.90
CA GLU A 371 12.12 16.31 -10.43
C GLU A 371 13.31 15.59 -9.77
N PRO A 372 14.47 16.26 -9.62
CA PRO A 372 15.71 15.62 -9.13
C PRO A 372 15.63 15.11 -7.67
N ASP A 373 14.66 15.59 -6.90
CA ASP A 373 14.44 15.20 -5.50
C ASP A 373 13.63 13.90 -5.36
N LYS A 374 12.81 13.53 -6.36
CA LYS A 374 12.08 12.25 -6.34
C LYS A 374 12.99 11.13 -6.85
N LYS A 375 13.14 10.08 -6.04
CA LYS A 375 13.98 8.92 -6.36
C LYS A 375 13.11 7.71 -6.69
N TYR A 376 13.25 7.22 -7.92
CA TYR A 376 12.69 5.95 -8.36
C TYR A 376 13.78 4.89 -8.43
N PHE A 377 13.43 3.64 -8.08
CA PHE A 377 14.36 2.51 -8.01
C PHE A 377 13.87 1.31 -8.82
N HIS A 378 12.90 1.49 -9.71
CA HIS A 378 12.31 0.43 -10.53
C HIS A 378 13.36 -0.26 -11.40
N HIS A 379 14.18 0.49 -12.16
CA HIS A 379 15.23 -0.09 -13.00
C HIS A 379 16.29 -0.84 -12.17
N CYS A 380 16.62 -0.32 -10.99
CA CYS A 380 17.53 -0.98 -10.04
C CYS A 380 16.96 -2.34 -9.59
N ILE A 381 15.73 -2.35 -9.10
CA ILE A 381 15.06 -3.55 -8.57
C ILE A 381 14.91 -4.59 -9.68
N VAL A 382 14.48 -4.19 -10.87
CA VAL A 382 14.33 -5.09 -12.03
C VAL A 382 15.65 -5.76 -12.39
N ASN A 383 16.75 -5.01 -12.50
CA ASN A 383 18.06 -5.59 -12.80
C ASN A 383 18.58 -6.50 -11.67
N LEU A 384 18.33 -6.17 -10.40
CA LEU A 384 18.71 -7.02 -9.26
C LEU A 384 17.97 -8.36 -9.30
N VAL A 385 16.65 -8.35 -9.52
CA VAL A 385 15.82 -9.56 -9.57
C VAL A 385 16.23 -10.44 -10.75
N ILE A 386 16.37 -9.86 -11.94
CA ILE A 386 16.83 -10.59 -13.13
C ILE A 386 18.22 -11.16 -12.89
N GLY A 387 19.16 -10.35 -12.42
CA GLY A 387 20.53 -10.78 -12.18
C GLY A 387 20.63 -11.94 -11.17
N THR A 388 19.86 -11.86 -10.09
CA THR A 388 19.77 -12.92 -9.07
C THR A 388 19.26 -14.23 -9.68
N LEU A 389 18.22 -14.16 -10.53
CA LEU A 389 17.66 -15.32 -11.18
C LEU A 389 18.66 -16.00 -12.11
N TYR A 390 19.37 -15.24 -12.96
CA TYR A 390 20.37 -15.80 -13.87
C TYR A 390 21.52 -16.46 -13.11
N CYS A 391 21.98 -15.85 -12.02
CA CYS A 391 22.96 -16.48 -11.13
C CYS A 391 22.43 -17.80 -10.55
N SER A 392 21.15 -17.86 -10.13
CA SER A 392 20.55 -19.08 -9.58
C SER A 392 20.41 -20.22 -10.61
N LYS A 393 20.24 -19.90 -11.90
CA LYS A 393 20.16 -20.87 -13.00
C LYS A 393 21.54 -21.19 -13.61
N GLY A 394 22.63 -20.67 -13.03
CA GLY A 394 24.01 -20.97 -13.42
C GLY A 394 24.59 -20.09 -14.53
N ASN A 395 23.85 -19.12 -15.06
CA ASN A 395 24.35 -18.17 -16.05
C ASN A 395 24.88 -16.91 -15.35
N TYR A 396 26.09 -17.03 -14.80
CA TYR A 396 26.70 -15.98 -14.00
C TYR A 396 27.21 -14.79 -14.81
N GLU A 397 27.72 -14.99 -16.03
CA GLU A 397 28.22 -13.87 -16.86
C GLU A 397 27.14 -12.80 -17.07
N PHE A 398 25.95 -13.23 -17.49
CA PHE A 398 24.83 -12.30 -17.67
C PHE A 398 24.26 -11.82 -16.33
N GLY A 399 24.09 -12.73 -15.36
CA GLY A 399 23.51 -12.41 -14.06
C GLY A 399 24.30 -11.33 -13.31
N ILE A 400 25.63 -11.48 -13.24
CA ILE A 400 26.50 -10.51 -12.56
C ILE A 400 26.56 -9.19 -13.33
N SER A 401 26.59 -9.22 -14.67
CA SER A 401 26.52 -7.98 -15.47
C SER A 401 25.26 -7.16 -15.14
N ARG A 402 24.10 -7.81 -14.98
CA ARG A 402 22.85 -7.13 -14.58
C ARG A 402 22.91 -6.58 -13.16
N ILE A 403 23.47 -7.34 -12.21
CA ILE A 403 23.65 -6.87 -10.84
C ILE A 403 24.55 -5.63 -10.82
N MET A 404 25.68 -5.64 -11.52
CA MET A 404 26.58 -4.49 -11.57
C MET A 404 25.87 -3.23 -12.08
N LYS A 405 25.10 -3.35 -13.19
CA LYS A 405 24.30 -2.26 -13.76
C LYS A 405 23.25 -1.70 -12.80
N SER A 406 22.68 -2.55 -11.94
CA SER A 406 21.63 -2.10 -11.01
C SER A 406 22.12 -1.05 -10.01
N LEU A 407 23.40 -1.06 -9.65
CA LEU A 407 23.97 -0.13 -8.68
C LEU A 407 24.45 1.20 -9.30
N GLU A 408 24.30 1.40 -10.61
CA GLU A 408 24.71 2.63 -11.27
C GLU A 408 23.58 3.69 -11.27
N PRO A 409 23.82 4.92 -10.76
CA PRO A 409 25.08 5.42 -10.19
C PRO A 409 25.25 5.07 -8.69
N TYR A 410 26.47 4.68 -8.31
CA TYR A 410 26.80 4.12 -6.98
C TYR A 410 26.46 5.05 -5.81
N ASN A 411 26.57 6.36 -5.99
CA ASN A 411 26.25 7.36 -4.98
C ASN A 411 24.75 7.45 -4.63
N LYS A 412 23.86 6.96 -5.51
CA LYS A 412 22.41 7.00 -5.29
C LYS A 412 21.82 5.62 -4.97
N LYS A 413 22.33 4.56 -5.59
CA LYS A 413 21.71 3.22 -5.55
C LYS A 413 22.42 2.21 -4.65
N LEU A 414 23.64 2.51 -4.20
CA LEU A 414 24.35 1.65 -3.24
C LEU A 414 23.75 1.85 -1.83
N GLY A 415 23.07 0.82 -1.34
CA GLY A 415 22.45 0.80 -0.01
C GLY A 415 22.57 -0.59 0.62
N THR A 416 22.10 -0.72 1.86
CA THR A 416 22.19 -1.96 2.63
C THR A 416 21.51 -3.13 1.91
N ASP A 417 20.30 -2.92 1.38
CA ASP A 417 19.52 -3.97 0.72
C ASP A 417 20.06 -4.33 -0.66
N THR A 418 20.41 -3.33 -1.48
CA THR A 418 20.98 -3.58 -2.82
C THR A 418 22.32 -4.28 -2.70
N TRP A 419 23.14 -3.95 -1.69
CA TRP A 419 24.37 -4.65 -1.39
C TRP A 419 24.13 -6.07 -0.86
N PHE A 420 23.11 -6.29 -0.03
CA PHE A 420 22.78 -7.61 0.49
C PHE A 420 22.51 -8.63 -0.62
N TYR A 421 21.75 -8.27 -1.65
CA TYR A 421 21.51 -9.16 -2.79
C TYR A 421 22.77 -9.30 -3.65
N THR A 422 23.46 -8.20 -3.92
CA THR A 422 24.70 -8.17 -4.70
C THR A 422 25.75 -9.12 -4.13
N LYS A 423 26.09 -8.99 -2.84
CA LYS A 423 27.15 -9.81 -2.22
C LYS A 423 26.83 -11.30 -2.27
N ARG A 424 25.56 -11.70 -2.15
CA ARG A 424 25.14 -13.10 -2.21
C ARG A 424 25.36 -13.70 -3.59
N CYS A 425 25.06 -12.96 -4.65
CA CYS A 425 25.32 -13.41 -6.02
C CYS A 425 26.82 -13.54 -6.31
N PHE A 426 27.63 -12.58 -5.85
CA PHE A 426 29.09 -12.68 -5.96
C PHE A 426 29.67 -13.85 -5.15
N LEU A 427 29.16 -14.12 -3.95
CA LEU A 427 29.56 -15.30 -3.16
C LEU A 427 29.19 -16.60 -3.87
N SER A 428 27.98 -16.69 -4.44
CA SER A 428 27.53 -17.85 -5.22
C SER A 428 28.39 -18.07 -6.47
N LEU A 429 28.79 -17.00 -7.16
CA LEU A 429 29.74 -17.06 -8.26
C LEU A 429 31.08 -17.65 -7.80
N ILE A 430 31.68 -17.02 -6.78
CA ILE A 430 32.98 -17.42 -6.22
C ILE A 430 32.96 -18.89 -5.79
N GLU A 431 31.89 -19.33 -5.12
CA GLU A 431 31.73 -20.72 -4.69
C GLU A 431 31.76 -21.68 -5.89
N ASN A 432 31.03 -21.38 -6.96
CA ASN A 432 30.96 -22.25 -8.14
C ASN A 432 32.24 -22.22 -8.98
N MET A 433 32.95 -21.09 -9.03
CA MET A 433 34.29 -21.00 -9.61
C MET A 433 35.28 -21.86 -8.80
N THR A 434 35.25 -21.75 -7.47
CA THR A 434 36.14 -22.53 -6.57
C THR A 434 35.89 -24.03 -6.68
N LYS A 435 34.63 -24.45 -6.89
CA LYS A 435 34.27 -25.85 -7.14
C LYS A 435 34.62 -26.33 -8.56
N HIS A 436 35.20 -25.49 -9.41
CA HIS A 436 35.43 -25.75 -10.84
C HIS A 436 34.17 -26.17 -11.61
N MET A 437 32.99 -25.73 -11.15
CA MET A 437 31.73 -25.98 -11.83
C MET A 437 31.55 -25.02 -13.02
N ILE A 438 32.24 -23.86 -12.99
CA ILE A 438 32.10 -22.77 -13.94
C ILE A 438 33.47 -22.13 -14.18
N VAL A 439 33.76 -21.82 -15.44
CA VAL A 439 34.92 -21.03 -15.85
C VAL A 439 34.42 -19.71 -16.42
N MET A 440 34.89 -18.60 -15.87
CA MET A 440 34.53 -17.25 -16.30
C MET A 440 35.61 -16.69 -17.21
N LYS A 441 35.23 -15.87 -18.19
CA LYS A 441 36.22 -15.14 -19.00
C LYS A 441 36.95 -14.09 -18.15
N ASP A 442 38.25 -13.94 -18.37
CA ASP A 442 39.09 -12.96 -17.68
C ASP A 442 38.52 -11.54 -17.71
N ALA A 443 37.97 -11.12 -18.85
CA ALA A 443 37.34 -9.80 -19.01
C ALA A 443 36.22 -9.56 -17.98
N VAL A 444 35.37 -10.57 -17.73
CA VAL A 444 34.26 -10.47 -16.77
C VAL A 444 34.77 -10.42 -15.34
N ILE A 445 35.85 -11.15 -15.03
CA ILE A 445 36.48 -11.10 -13.70
C ILE A 445 37.10 -9.72 -13.45
N GLN A 446 37.74 -9.12 -14.46
CA GLN A 446 38.28 -7.76 -14.36
C GLN A 446 37.17 -6.71 -14.16
N GLU A 447 36.05 -6.82 -14.89
CA GLU A 447 34.88 -5.97 -14.67
C GLU A 447 34.33 -6.12 -13.24
N CYS A 448 34.24 -7.35 -12.73
CA CYS A 448 33.84 -7.62 -11.35
C CYS A 448 34.76 -6.95 -10.33
N ILE A 449 36.08 -6.98 -10.55
CA ILE A 449 37.06 -6.32 -9.69
C ILE A 449 36.88 -4.81 -9.72
N GLN A 450 36.73 -4.21 -10.90
CA GLN A 450 36.50 -2.77 -11.07
C GLN A 450 35.21 -2.32 -10.39
N PHE A 451 34.14 -3.11 -10.50
CA PHE A 451 32.88 -2.88 -9.82
C PHE A 451 33.05 -2.87 -8.29
N LEU A 452 33.78 -3.84 -7.74
CA LEU A 452 34.04 -3.91 -6.30
C LEU A 452 34.92 -2.76 -5.80
N GLU A 453 35.82 -2.23 -6.63
CA GLU A 453 36.59 -1.00 -6.33
C GLU A 453 35.69 0.23 -6.24
N ASN A 454 34.74 0.36 -7.16
CA ASN A 454 33.77 1.46 -7.11
C ASN A 454 32.87 1.35 -5.86
N CYS A 455 32.42 0.14 -5.52
CA CYS A 455 31.68 -0.12 -4.28
C CYS A 455 32.54 0.18 -3.04
N GLU A 456 33.84 -0.10 -3.08
CA GLU A 456 34.77 0.26 -2.02
C GLU A 456 34.86 1.79 -1.81
N LEU A 457 34.96 2.55 -2.90
CA LEU A 457 35.07 4.01 -2.87
C LEU A 457 33.83 4.69 -2.29
N HIS A 458 32.64 4.23 -2.70
CA HIS A 458 31.35 4.82 -2.33
C HIS A 458 30.69 4.19 -1.09
N GLY A 459 31.13 3.01 -0.65
CA GLY A 459 30.50 2.23 0.41
C GLY A 459 30.94 2.54 1.84
N LYS A 460 31.70 3.61 2.08
CA LYS A 460 32.29 3.90 3.41
C LYS A 460 31.24 4.20 4.48
N THR A 461 30.14 4.83 4.07
CA THR A 461 29.05 5.25 4.96
C THR A 461 27.86 4.29 4.93
N VAL A 462 27.93 3.21 4.13
CA VAL A 462 26.82 2.28 3.93
C VAL A 462 27.01 1.05 4.81
N LYS A 463 26.03 0.77 5.68
CA LYS A 463 26.02 -0.40 6.58
C LYS A 463 25.73 -1.70 5.81
N THR A 464 26.26 -2.84 6.25
CA THR A 464 26.07 -4.15 5.60
C THR A 464 25.01 -5.04 6.24
N SER A 465 24.53 -4.64 7.42
CA SER A 465 23.55 -5.36 8.23
C SER A 465 22.41 -4.41 8.59
N ALA A 466 21.17 -4.85 8.38
CA ALA A 466 19.96 -4.09 8.74
C ALA A 466 19.58 -4.24 10.23
N ASN A 467 20.32 -5.02 11.01
CA ASN A 467 20.04 -5.29 12.43
C ASN A 467 20.47 -4.14 13.36
N GLY A 468 20.07 -2.91 13.05
CA GLY A 468 19.94 -1.87 14.06
C GLY A 468 18.50 -1.89 14.56
N SER A 469 18.29 -2.05 15.87
CA SER A 469 16.99 -1.70 16.45
C SER A 469 16.61 -0.29 15.98
N PHE A 470 15.33 -0.02 15.76
CA PHE A 470 14.76 1.30 15.42
C PHE A 470 15.23 2.47 16.33
N PHE A 471 16.02 2.20 17.39
CA PHE A 471 16.47 3.13 18.41
C PHE A 471 17.95 3.57 18.30
N GLU A 472 18.72 3.15 17.30
CA GLU A 472 20.15 3.51 17.19
C GLU A 472 20.49 4.25 15.88
N GLU A 473 19.94 5.46 15.71
CA GLU A 473 20.25 6.34 14.57
C GLU A 473 21.63 7.03 14.65
N ASN A 474 22.38 6.92 15.76
CA ASN A 474 23.55 7.78 16.01
C ASN A 474 24.92 7.10 16.12
N ASP A 475 25.05 5.79 15.91
CA ASP A 475 26.38 5.17 15.89
C ASP A 475 26.92 5.02 14.46
N ALA A 476 28.04 5.71 14.22
CA ALA A 476 28.89 5.51 13.06
C ALA A 476 29.20 4.01 12.92
N PRO A 477 29.02 3.41 11.73
CA PRO A 477 29.20 1.97 11.56
C PRO A 477 30.61 1.52 11.99
N ASP A 478 30.69 0.40 12.70
CA ASP A 478 31.96 -0.30 12.88
C ASP A 478 32.57 -0.53 11.49
N GLY A 479 33.87 -0.26 11.34
CA GLY A 479 34.54 -0.32 10.04
C GLY A 479 34.44 -1.69 9.36
N LYS A 480 34.12 -2.75 10.12
CA LYS A 480 33.86 -4.12 9.63
C LYS A 480 32.46 -4.37 9.10
N GLU A 481 31.50 -3.48 9.37
CA GLU A 481 30.10 -3.58 8.94
C GLU A 481 29.78 -2.58 7.82
N THR A 482 30.79 -2.27 7.01
CA THR A 482 30.68 -1.34 5.88
C THR A 482 30.76 -2.09 4.56
N VAL A 483 30.05 -1.58 3.55
CA VAL A 483 30.13 -2.10 2.18
C VAL A 483 31.57 -2.08 1.69
N THR A 484 32.34 -1.05 2.05
CA THR A 484 33.77 -0.97 1.77
C THR A 484 34.55 -2.19 2.26
N TYR A 485 34.30 -2.65 3.49
CA TYR A 485 35.02 -3.79 4.05
C TYR A 485 34.63 -5.12 3.37
N GLU A 486 33.34 -5.35 3.14
CA GLU A 486 32.87 -6.55 2.45
C GLU A 486 33.32 -6.58 0.97
N ALA A 487 33.30 -5.45 0.27
CA ALA A 487 33.77 -5.33 -1.11
C ALA A 487 35.26 -5.70 -1.23
N ARG A 488 36.11 -5.21 -0.32
CA ARG A 488 37.54 -5.59 -0.24
C ARG A 488 37.75 -7.09 -0.05
N LYS A 489 36.93 -7.72 0.79
CA LYS A 489 37.01 -9.16 1.02
C LYS A 489 36.66 -9.95 -0.24
N LEU A 490 35.55 -9.61 -0.90
CA LEU A 490 35.14 -10.26 -2.15
C LEU A 490 36.21 -10.08 -3.23
N LYS A 491 36.76 -8.86 -3.37
CA LYS A 491 37.85 -8.55 -4.28
C LYS A 491 39.09 -9.40 -4.00
N CYS A 492 39.50 -9.50 -2.74
CA CYS A 492 40.64 -10.31 -2.32
C CYS A 492 40.46 -11.80 -2.67
N ILE A 493 39.24 -12.34 -2.53
CA ILE A 493 38.96 -13.74 -2.90
C ILE A 493 39.06 -13.93 -4.42
N LEU A 494 38.46 -13.03 -5.22
CA LEU A 494 38.55 -13.10 -6.68
C LEU A 494 39.99 -13.00 -7.19
N LEU A 495 40.79 -12.11 -6.62
CA LEU A 495 42.22 -11.99 -6.95
C LEU A 495 43.02 -13.25 -6.59
N LYS A 496 42.68 -13.92 -5.49
CA LYS A 496 43.31 -15.20 -5.15
C LYS A 496 42.99 -16.26 -6.18
N LEU A 497 41.73 -16.37 -6.62
CA LEU A 497 41.33 -17.34 -7.63
C LEU A 497 42.09 -17.15 -8.96
N LEU A 498 42.26 -15.91 -9.42
CA LEU A 498 43.08 -15.59 -10.60
C LEU A 498 44.56 -16.00 -10.44
N ASN A 499 45.10 -15.88 -9.24
CA ASN A 499 46.48 -16.24 -8.95
C ASN A 499 46.71 -17.76 -8.74
N PHE A 500 45.65 -18.57 -8.64
CA PHE A 500 45.74 -20.04 -8.55
C PHE A 500 45.66 -20.73 -9.93
N GLU A 501 45.19 -20.04 -10.97
CA GLU A 501 45.12 -20.57 -12.35
C GLU A 501 46.38 -20.32 -13.19
N ASN A 502 47.32 -19.52 -12.68
CA ASN A 502 48.70 -19.39 -13.20
C ASN A 502 49.68 -20.17 -12.33
#